data_AF-L8GK77-F1
#
_entry.id   AF-L8GK77-F1
#
_cell.length_a   1.000
_cell.length_b   1.000
_cell.length_c   1.000
_cell.angle_alpha   90.00
_cell.angle_beta   90.00
_cell.angle_gamma   90.00
#
_symmetry.space_group_name_H-M   'P 1'
#
loop_
_entity.id
_entity.type
_entity.pdbx_description
1 polymer ?
#
loop_
_entity_poly.entity_id
_entity_poly.type
_entity_poly.pdbx_seq_one_letter_code
_entity_poly.pdbx_strand_id
1 'polypeptide(L)'
;MSRGGGVAWRRRWWHPSRPVLVVLLPVAALLLCEYGLYYLALARCGSFPVPPPLPSGPGDTTEHDEGGDDLYLLVVADTHVLGPTGHWFDRARREWQMERAFQSVLSVLAPDAALVLGDATDEGKWTTFRQWEEDVARFRRLFRNESEETRLEVVVGNHDIGFHNRMSSSRIRRFETEFGESNRLFFVKDQPFVMLNSMAFEDECHLCQSAEDKLQQIVRQLKTGEADRLQRRPILLSHFPLFRRNQEFCSELDITHELVQKLSEFEGDELQDGVLRYSNIPHKDVVSREATNHLMSALNPAFVFSGHNHYHCLYQHPNGVPELTVSTFSWRNRADPSFVLATRKRFGEHDDDGDGDEREAWARATEVEEEEEEGHEQDSLTPVTVEFTLGFTEEEADHDDRQRPREQIGADETTKEQHGGGEARGEEKRPPGQEREEEENGDEVVLEVEVYYKRCELPSETTIISVYVLSAVLWLATLVSLCCSYAHKTVGKAASRKMLKLV
;
A
#
# COMPACT_ATOMS: atom_id res chain seq x y z
N MET A 1 50.63 -66.52 -18.08
CA MET A 1 50.01 -65.84 -16.92
C MET A 1 50.11 -64.33 -17.14
N SER A 2 48.99 -63.63 -16.94
CA SER A 2 48.79 -62.16 -16.80
C SER A 2 49.18 -61.26 -18.00
N ARG A 3 48.24 -60.79 -18.84
CA ARG A 3 47.35 -59.62 -18.68
C ARG A 3 48.05 -58.29 -18.37
N GLY A 4 47.83 -57.30 -19.24
CA GLY A 4 48.17 -55.90 -19.01
C GLY A 4 47.86 -55.01 -20.21
N GLY A 5 46.60 -55.00 -20.68
CA GLY A 5 46.14 -54.08 -21.72
C GLY A 5 46.20 -52.63 -21.23
N GLY A 6 47.12 -51.85 -21.79
CA GLY A 6 47.16 -50.40 -21.63
C GLY A 6 46.04 -49.75 -22.44
N VAL A 7 44.85 -49.63 -21.83
CA VAL A 7 43.78 -48.78 -22.35
C VAL A 7 44.26 -47.34 -22.28
N ALA A 8 44.59 -46.78 -23.44
CA ALA A 8 44.84 -45.35 -23.62
C ALA A 8 43.57 -44.57 -23.23
N TRP A 9 43.50 -44.13 -21.99
CA TRP A 9 42.47 -43.21 -21.53
C TRP A 9 42.60 -41.90 -22.32
N ARG A 10 41.61 -41.70 -23.17
CA ARG A 10 41.41 -40.57 -24.08
C ARG A 10 41.75 -39.24 -23.42
N ARG A 11 42.53 -38.44 -24.14
CA ARG A 11 42.50 -36.98 -24.07
C ARG A 11 41.04 -36.53 -24.25
N ARG A 12 40.31 -36.26 -23.17
CA ARG A 12 39.00 -35.59 -23.25
C ARG A 12 38.71 -34.73 -22.02
N TRP A 13 39.61 -33.80 -21.71
CA TRP A 13 39.37 -32.80 -20.66
C TRP A 13 39.31 -31.37 -21.18
N TRP A 14 39.33 -31.15 -22.49
CA TRP A 14 39.25 -29.81 -23.06
C TRP A 14 38.33 -29.81 -24.28
N HIS A 15 37.03 -29.63 -24.03
CA HIS A 15 36.14 -29.05 -25.03
C HIS A 15 36.21 -27.52 -24.87
N PRO A 16 36.37 -26.76 -25.97
CA PRO A 16 36.51 -25.30 -25.94
C PRO A 16 35.30 -24.54 -25.37
N SER A 17 34.17 -25.23 -25.13
CA SER A 17 32.96 -24.69 -24.50
C SER A 17 33.02 -24.56 -22.97
N ARG A 18 33.99 -25.21 -22.29
CA ARG A 18 34.09 -25.19 -20.82
C ARG A 18 34.58 -23.87 -20.18
N PRO A 19 35.59 -23.14 -20.69
CA PRO A 19 36.01 -21.88 -20.08
C PRO A 19 34.97 -20.77 -20.25
N VAL A 20 34.18 -20.81 -21.32
CA VAL A 20 33.08 -19.85 -21.56
C VAL A 20 31.97 -20.05 -20.54
N LEU A 21 31.51 -21.29 -20.33
CA LEU A 21 30.45 -21.60 -19.36
C LEU A 21 30.85 -21.25 -17.92
N VAL A 22 32.14 -21.38 -17.60
CA VAL A 22 32.72 -21.07 -16.29
C VAL A 22 32.65 -19.57 -15.98
N VAL A 23 32.77 -18.68 -16.96
CA VAL A 23 32.61 -17.23 -16.74
C VAL A 23 31.16 -16.78 -16.86
N LEU A 24 30.38 -17.39 -17.76
CA LEU A 24 29.00 -16.99 -18.00
C LEU A 24 28.07 -17.28 -16.82
N LEU A 25 28.25 -18.39 -16.10
CA LEU A 25 27.37 -18.76 -14.98
C LEU A 25 27.42 -17.76 -13.82
N PRO A 26 28.60 -17.36 -13.27
CA PRO A 26 28.67 -16.34 -12.24
C PRO A 26 28.16 -14.97 -12.69
N VAL A 27 28.39 -14.59 -13.95
CA VAL A 27 27.86 -13.34 -14.52
C VAL A 27 26.34 -13.39 -14.62
N ALA A 28 25.77 -14.49 -15.11
CA ALA A 28 24.33 -14.69 -15.18
C ALA A 28 23.70 -14.68 -13.77
N ALA A 29 24.34 -15.29 -12.77
CA ALA A 29 23.89 -15.24 -11.38
C ALA A 29 23.90 -13.79 -10.83
N LEU A 30 24.93 -13.00 -11.11
CA LEU A 30 24.96 -11.57 -10.76
C LEU A 30 23.84 -10.78 -11.45
N LEU A 31 23.63 -10.99 -12.75
CA LEU A 31 22.56 -10.30 -13.49
C LEU A 31 21.17 -10.70 -12.97
N LEU A 32 21.00 -11.97 -12.59
CA LEU A 32 19.79 -12.44 -11.92
C LEU A 32 19.59 -11.72 -10.58
N CYS A 33 20.63 -11.62 -9.74
CA CYS A 33 20.56 -10.88 -8.47
C CYS A 33 20.19 -9.41 -8.64
N GLU A 34 20.87 -8.73 -9.57
CA GLU A 34 20.77 -7.27 -9.70
C GLU A 34 19.53 -6.82 -10.47
N TYR A 35 18.98 -7.67 -11.33
CA TYR A 35 17.87 -7.31 -12.22
C TYR A 35 16.78 -8.38 -12.26
N GLY A 36 17.15 -9.63 -12.51
CA GLY A 36 16.17 -10.68 -12.80
C GLY A 36 15.22 -11.02 -11.64
N LEU A 37 15.68 -10.94 -10.39
CA LEU A 37 14.86 -11.27 -9.21
C LEU A 37 13.59 -10.42 -9.11
N TYR A 38 13.63 -9.15 -9.51
CA TYR A 38 12.48 -8.24 -9.44
C TYR A 38 11.41 -8.59 -10.49
N TYR A 39 11.82 -8.93 -11.71
CA TYR A 39 10.90 -9.44 -12.73
C TYR A 39 10.32 -10.80 -12.36
N LEU A 40 11.10 -11.67 -11.69
CA LEU A 40 10.58 -12.94 -11.17
C LEU A 40 9.57 -12.73 -10.05
N ALA A 41 9.79 -11.76 -9.15
CA ALA A 41 8.83 -11.40 -8.13
C ALA A 41 7.53 -10.87 -8.76
N LEU A 42 7.64 -10.01 -9.78
CA LEU A 42 6.48 -9.52 -10.51
C LEU A 42 5.73 -10.65 -11.23
N ALA A 43 6.45 -11.57 -11.89
CA ALA A 43 5.84 -12.73 -12.54
C ALA A 43 5.14 -13.67 -11.53
N ARG A 44 5.69 -13.83 -10.32
CA ARG A 44 5.06 -14.59 -9.22
C ARG A 44 3.86 -13.88 -8.62
N CYS A 45 3.82 -12.55 -8.66
CA CYS A 45 2.60 -11.83 -8.29
C CYS A 45 1.44 -12.16 -9.25
N GLY A 46 1.68 -12.88 -10.35
CA GLY A 46 0.65 -13.40 -11.24
C GLY A 46 0.02 -12.32 -12.12
N SER A 47 -1.01 -12.71 -12.84
CA SER A 47 -1.72 -11.86 -13.79
C SER A 47 -2.66 -10.88 -13.07
N PHE A 48 -2.11 -9.87 -12.40
CA PHE A 48 -2.91 -8.66 -12.19
C PHE A 48 -3.29 -8.12 -13.59
N PRO A 49 -4.55 -7.70 -13.84
CA PRO A 49 -4.93 -7.20 -15.15
C PRO A 49 -3.94 -6.12 -15.59
N VAL A 50 -3.18 -6.43 -16.64
CA VAL A 50 -2.27 -5.49 -17.26
C VAL A 50 -3.14 -4.60 -18.17
N PRO A 51 -3.00 -3.27 -18.12
CA PRO A 51 -3.68 -2.41 -19.08
C PRO A 51 -3.40 -2.90 -20.51
N PRO A 52 -4.38 -2.88 -21.43
CA PRO A 52 -4.13 -3.23 -22.81
C PRO A 52 -3.02 -2.31 -23.38
N PRO A 53 -2.09 -2.84 -24.19
CA PRO A 53 -1.02 -2.04 -24.75
C PRO A 53 -1.60 -0.92 -25.61
N LEU A 54 -1.05 0.29 -25.46
CA LEU A 54 -1.48 1.47 -26.23
C LEU A 54 -1.45 1.20 -27.74
N PRO A 55 -2.46 1.70 -28.49
CA PRO A 55 -2.51 1.50 -29.93
C PRO A 55 -1.23 2.01 -30.59
N SER A 56 -0.51 1.09 -31.23
CA SER A 56 0.73 1.36 -31.92
C SER A 56 0.46 2.00 -33.28
N GLY A 57 0.30 3.32 -33.29
CA GLY A 57 0.44 4.15 -34.51
C GLY A 57 -0.86 4.75 -35.06
N PRO A 58 -0.74 5.81 -35.88
CA PRO A 58 -1.88 6.50 -36.45
C PRO A 58 -2.38 5.73 -37.68
N GLY A 59 -3.33 4.83 -37.49
CA GLY A 59 -4.00 4.20 -38.63
C GLY A 59 -4.65 2.86 -38.36
N ASP A 60 -5.61 2.80 -37.45
CA ASP A 60 -6.79 1.96 -37.67
C ASP A 60 -7.99 2.55 -36.95
N THR A 61 -8.91 3.15 -37.70
CA THR A 61 -10.15 3.74 -37.20
C THR A 61 -11.30 2.95 -37.78
N THR A 62 -11.56 1.75 -37.28
CA THR A 62 -12.86 1.06 -37.41
C THR A 62 -12.91 -0.13 -36.45
N GLU A 63 -13.11 0.15 -35.18
CA GLU A 63 -13.93 -0.63 -34.24
C GLU A 63 -14.16 0.34 -33.06
N HIS A 64 -15.35 0.31 -32.46
CA HIS A 64 -15.61 1.06 -31.24
C HIS A 64 -14.68 0.49 -30.17
N ASP A 65 -13.49 1.08 -30.05
CA ASP A 65 -12.50 0.70 -29.06
C ASP A 65 -13.08 1.10 -27.70
N GLU A 66 -13.61 0.12 -26.98
CA GLU A 66 -13.85 0.16 -25.53
C GLU A 66 -12.49 0.33 -24.83
N GLY A 67 -11.89 1.51 -24.99
CA GLY A 67 -10.71 1.92 -24.24
C GLY A 67 -11.07 1.95 -22.77
N GLY A 68 -10.74 0.87 -22.05
CA GLY A 68 -11.23 0.57 -20.70
C GLY A 68 -11.13 1.75 -19.74
N ASP A 69 -12.28 2.10 -19.15
CA ASP A 69 -12.44 3.04 -18.02
C ASP A 69 -11.84 2.46 -16.71
N ASP A 70 -11.20 1.29 -16.79
CA ASP A 70 -10.50 0.65 -15.69
C ASP A 70 -9.28 1.47 -15.28
N LEU A 71 -9.16 1.72 -13.99
CA LEU A 71 -8.05 2.44 -13.38
C LEU A 71 -7.02 1.43 -12.89
N TYR A 72 -5.74 1.65 -13.16
CA TYR A 72 -4.64 0.82 -12.66
C TYR A 72 -3.68 1.64 -11.80
N LEU A 73 -3.47 1.18 -10.58
CA LEU A 73 -2.68 1.85 -9.56
C LEU A 73 -1.53 0.96 -9.11
N LEU A 74 -0.34 1.55 -9.02
CA LEU A 74 0.75 1.04 -8.21
C LEU A 74 0.74 1.81 -6.89
N VAL A 75 0.68 1.11 -5.76
CA VAL A 75 0.69 1.72 -4.43
C VAL A 75 1.88 1.18 -3.64
N VAL A 76 2.71 2.09 -3.14
CA VAL A 76 3.88 1.77 -2.29
C VAL A 76 3.84 2.66 -1.06
N ALA A 77 4.42 2.22 0.05
CA ALA A 77 4.50 2.99 1.28
C ALA A 77 5.92 2.99 1.85
N ASP A 78 6.24 4.00 2.66
CA ASP A 78 7.39 4.00 3.55
C ASP A 78 8.71 3.65 2.84
N THR A 79 9.06 4.47 1.83
CA THR A 79 10.27 4.25 1.03
C THR A 79 11.55 4.55 1.82
N HIS A 80 11.48 5.42 2.83
CA HIS A 80 12.59 5.79 3.72
C HIS A 80 13.91 6.01 2.98
N VAL A 81 13.93 6.90 1.98
CA VAL A 81 15.21 7.29 1.34
C VAL A 81 16.16 7.80 2.42
N LEU A 82 17.31 7.13 2.52
CA LEU A 82 18.14 7.20 3.71
C LEU A 82 18.78 8.58 3.87
N GLY A 83 18.61 9.17 5.04
CA GLY A 83 19.14 10.50 5.34
C GLY A 83 20.66 10.54 5.56
N PRO A 84 21.19 11.73 5.91
CA PRO A 84 22.62 11.97 6.06
C PRO A 84 23.30 11.14 7.15
N THR A 85 22.57 10.67 8.17
CA THR A 85 23.18 9.86 9.25
C THR A 85 23.29 8.38 8.93
N GLY A 86 22.60 7.91 7.89
CA GLY A 86 22.62 6.52 7.48
C GLY A 86 23.95 6.04 6.87
N HIS A 87 24.25 4.75 7.06
CA HIS A 87 25.48 4.13 6.59
C HIS A 87 25.53 4.07 5.05
N TRP A 88 26.67 4.43 4.46
CA TRP A 88 26.81 4.56 2.99
C TRP A 88 26.53 3.27 2.22
N PHE A 89 26.91 2.11 2.77
CA PHE A 89 26.67 0.81 2.11
C PHE A 89 25.20 0.40 2.16
N ASP A 90 24.55 0.69 3.29
CA ASP A 90 23.11 0.44 3.44
C ASP A 90 22.35 1.32 2.44
N ARG A 91 22.72 2.62 2.36
CA ARG A 91 22.21 3.53 1.34
C ARG A 91 22.38 2.96 -0.07
N ALA A 92 23.60 2.62 -0.46
CA ALA A 92 23.89 2.14 -1.81
C ALA A 92 23.11 0.87 -2.16
N ARG A 93 22.99 -0.08 -1.23
CA ARG A 93 22.29 -1.34 -1.50
C ARG A 93 20.78 -1.18 -1.49
N ARG A 94 20.19 -0.58 -0.45
CA ARG A 94 18.75 -0.47 -0.28
C ARG A 94 18.13 0.45 -1.34
N GLU A 95 18.75 1.59 -1.62
CA GLU A 95 18.29 2.48 -2.69
C GLU A 95 18.35 1.78 -4.06
N TRP A 96 19.42 1.03 -4.35
CA TRP A 96 19.49 0.24 -5.59
C TRP A 96 18.36 -0.79 -5.68
N GLN A 97 18.07 -1.51 -4.60
CA GLN A 97 16.99 -2.50 -4.59
C GLN A 97 15.63 -1.86 -4.85
N MET A 98 15.33 -0.73 -4.20
CA MET A 98 14.09 0.02 -4.44
C MET A 98 14.02 0.54 -5.88
N GLU A 99 15.12 1.08 -6.42
CA GLU A 99 15.16 1.53 -7.81
C GLU A 99 14.88 0.37 -8.77
N ARG A 100 15.49 -0.81 -8.58
CA ARG A 100 15.25 -1.97 -9.44
C ARG A 100 13.83 -2.50 -9.32
N ALA A 101 13.29 -2.58 -8.10
CA ALA A 101 11.92 -2.99 -7.87
C ALA A 101 10.93 -2.03 -8.56
N PHE A 102 10.99 -0.75 -8.26
CA PHE A 102 10.03 0.24 -8.77
C PHE A 102 10.10 0.37 -10.30
N GLN A 103 11.31 0.45 -10.86
CA GLN A 103 11.48 0.56 -12.32
C GLN A 103 11.02 -0.72 -13.04
N SER A 104 11.19 -1.90 -12.44
CA SER A 104 10.69 -3.14 -13.05
C SER A 104 9.16 -3.16 -13.14
N VAL A 105 8.47 -2.72 -12.09
CA VAL A 105 7.01 -2.63 -12.06
C VAL A 105 6.51 -1.63 -13.10
N LEU A 106 7.06 -0.41 -13.12
CA LEU A 106 6.65 0.60 -14.11
C LEU A 106 6.91 0.13 -15.55
N SER A 107 8.05 -0.52 -15.81
CA SER A 107 8.41 -0.98 -17.16
C SER A 107 7.51 -2.09 -17.71
N VAL A 108 6.85 -2.84 -16.84
CA VAL A 108 6.03 -3.99 -17.23
C VAL A 108 4.54 -3.67 -17.18
N LEU A 109 4.09 -2.93 -16.17
CA LEU A 109 2.67 -2.72 -15.91
C LEU A 109 2.14 -1.36 -16.39
N ALA A 110 3.00 -0.33 -16.53
CA ALA A 110 2.62 1.02 -16.94
C ALA A 110 1.28 1.51 -16.31
N PRO A 111 1.19 1.61 -14.97
CA PRO A 111 -0.05 1.98 -14.29
C PRO A 111 -0.46 3.42 -14.62
N ASP A 112 -1.75 3.74 -14.47
CA ASP A 112 -2.26 5.11 -14.62
C ASP A 112 -1.73 6.04 -13.52
N ALA A 113 -1.54 5.51 -12.32
CA ALA A 113 -0.89 6.24 -11.24
C ALA A 113 0.00 5.34 -10.35
N ALA A 114 1.12 5.92 -9.90
CA ALA A 114 1.96 5.40 -8.85
C ALA A 114 1.81 6.29 -7.61
N LEU A 115 1.33 5.72 -6.51
CA LEU A 115 1.04 6.39 -5.25
C LEU A 115 2.08 5.97 -4.21
N VAL A 116 2.77 6.95 -3.61
CA VAL A 116 3.73 6.75 -2.51
C VAL A 116 3.10 7.28 -1.22
N LEU A 117 2.75 6.40 -0.29
CA LEU A 117 1.96 6.71 0.92
C LEU A 117 2.81 7.24 2.08
N GLY A 118 3.61 8.27 1.84
CA GLY A 118 4.40 8.93 2.88
C GLY A 118 5.76 8.31 3.13
N ASP A 119 6.49 8.98 4.02
CA ASP A 119 7.86 8.67 4.41
C ASP A 119 8.75 8.44 3.19
N ALA A 120 8.71 9.44 2.29
CA ALA A 120 9.60 9.52 1.14
C ALA A 120 11.07 9.56 1.58
N THR A 121 11.33 10.23 2.71
CA THR A 121 12.66 10.36 3.30
C THR A 121 12.68 9.84 4.74
N ASP A 122 13.79 9.24 5.16
CA ASP A 122 13.91 8.71 6.53
C ASP A 122 14.20 9.80 7.58
N GLU A 123 14.92 10.85 7.19
CA GLU A 123 15.36 11.89 8.12
C GLU A 123 14.89 13.29 7.71
N GLY A 124 13.90 13.40 6.81
CA GLY A 124 13.40 14.67 6.28
C GLY A 124 13.22 15.70 7.39
N LYS A 125 12.48 15.36 8.44
CA LYS A 125 12.19 16.22 9.61
C LYS A 125 13.43 16.77 10.34
N TRP A 126 14.59 16.12 10.20
CA TRP A 126 15.86 16.48 10.83
C TRP A 126 16.86 17.17 9.88
N THR A 127 16.62 17.12 8.56
CA THR A 127 17.55 17.63 7.56
C THR A 127 17.54 19.16 7.42
N THR A 128 18.72 19.72 7.13
CA THR A 128 18.84 21.09 6.61
C THR A 128 18.23 21.21 5.21
N PHE A 129 18.03 22.44 4.71
CA PHE A 129 17.48 22.66 3.36
C PHE A 129 18.31 22.00 2.26
N ARG A 130 19.65 22.09 2.35
CA ARG A 130 20.56 21.45 1.39
C ARG A 130 20.48 19.92 1.45
N GLN A 131 20.45 19.34 2.65
CA GLN A 131 20.33 17.88 2.79
C GLN A 131 18.98 17.40 2.27
N TRP A 132 17.91 18.14 2.52
CA TRP A 132 16.59 17.88 1.94
C TRP A 132 16.63 17.85 0.41
N GLU A 133 17.25 18.85 -0.24
CA GLU A 133 17.41 18.85 -1.71
C GLU A 133 18.20 17.63 -2.22
N GLU A 134 19.28 17.27 -1.52
CA GLU A 134 20.09 16.08 -1.86
C GLU A 134 19.28 14.78 -1.70
N ASP A 135 18.44 14.68 -0.67
CA ASP A 135 17.58 13.52 -0.39
C ASP A 135 16.44 13.41 -1.42
N VAL A 136 15.78 14.53 -1.73
CA VAL A 136 14.74 14.61 -2.78
C VAL A 136 15.31 14.29 -4.16
N ALA A 137 16.50 14.78 -4.49
CA ALA A 137 17.15 14.47 -5.76
C ALA A 137 17.45 12.97 -5.89
N ARG A 138 17.77 12.28 -4.79
CA ARG A 138 17.88 10.82 -4.78
C ARG A 138 16.51 10.18 -4.96
N PHE A 139 15.51 10.57 -4.18
CA PHE A 139 14.14 10.06 -4.32
C PHE A 139 13.66 10.11 -5.77
N ARG A 140 13.75 11.28 -6.42
CA ARG A 140 13.35 11.46 -7.83
C ARG A 140 14.12 10.58 -8.81
N ARG A 141 15.37 10.21 -8.52
CA ARG A 141 16.15 9.29 -9.37
C ARG A 141 15.65 7.85 -9.21
N LEU A 142 15.38 7.43 -7.98
CA LEU A 142 14.97 6.06 -7.65
C LEU A 142 13.56 5.78 -8.16
N PHE A 143 12.64 6.71 -7.89
CA PHE A 143 11.23 6.67 -8.26
C PHE A 143 10.94 7.48 -9.53
N ARG A 144 11.92 7.57 -10.44
CA ARG A 144 11.72 8.28 -11.70
C ARG A 144 10.58 7.63 -12.47
N ASN A 145 9.77 8.47 -13.08
CA ASN A 145 8.77 8.05 -14.02
C ASN A 145 9.13 8.62 -15.39
N GLU A 146 9.49 7.73 -16.33
CA GLU A 146 9.89 8.12 -17.69
C GLU A 146 8.67 8.23 -18.62
N SER A 147 7.51 7.69 -18.23
CA SER A 147 6.26 7.85 -18.97
C SER A 147 5.52 9.11 -18.50
N GLU A 148 5.09 9.96 -19.44
CA GLU A 148 4.20 11.08 -19.13
C GLU A 148 2.77 10.63 -18.81
N GLU A 149 2.43 9.36 -19.08
CA GLU A 149 1.08 8.80 -18.92
C GLU A 149 0.82 8.32 -17.49
N THR A 150 1.85 7.81 -16.81
CA THR A 150 1.75 7.45 -15.40
C THR A 150 1.82 8.70 -14.53
N ARG A 151 0.88 8.86 -13.59
CA ARG A 151 0.92 9.95 -12.62
C ARG A 151 1.66 9.52 -11.34
N LEU A 152 2.71 10.23 -10.91
CA LEU A 152 3.38 9.95 -9.63
C LEU A 152 2.91 10.91 -8.55
N GLU A 153 2.35 10.38 -7.46
CA GLU A 153 1.80 11.13 -6.35
C GLU A 153 2.47 10.69 -5.04
N VAL A 154 2.89 11.65 -4.22
CA VAL A 154 3.60 11.38 -2.95
C VAL A 154 2.83 12.04 -1.81
N VAL A 155 2.24 11.21 -0.95
CA VAL A 155 1.62 11.63 0.31
C VAL A 155 2.73 12.07 1.26
N VAL A 156 2.46 13.03 2.13
CA VAL A 156 3.43 13.47 3.15
C VAL A 156 3.44 12.53 4.35
N GLY A 157 4.62 12.16 4.84
CA GLY A 157 4.75 11.36 6.07
C GLY A 157 5.40 12.06 7.26
N ASN A 158 5.36 11.44 8.43
CA ASN A 158 5.94 12.00 9.65
C ASN A 158 7.46 12.05 9.61
N HIS A 159 8.15 11.17 8.86
CA HIS A 159 9.59 11.28 8.65
C HIS A 159 9.96 12.45 7.75
N ASP A 160 9.07 12.89 6.87
CA ASP A 160 9.32 14.03 5.98
C ASP A 160 9.21 15.39 6.71
N ILE A 161 8.15 15.57 7.49
CA ILE A 161 7.83 16.89 8.10
C ILE A 161 7.74 16.90 9.64
N GLY A 162 7.72 15.73 10.28
CA GLY A 162 7.55 15.55 11.73
C GLY A 162 6.13 15.14 12.12
N PHE A 163 5.99 14.56 13.32
CA PHE A 163 4.68 14.34 13.97
C PHE A 163 3.98 15.66 14.28
N HIS A 164 2.68 15.61 14.58
CA HIS A 164 1.81 16.76 14.85
C HIS A 164 2.50 17.95 15.57
N ASN A 165 2.98 17.76 16.81
CA ASN A 165 3.64 18.79 17.63
C ASN A 165 5.04 19.20 17.15
N ARG A 166 5.62 18.39 16.28
CA ARG A 166 6.94 18.60 15.70
C ARG A 166 6.84 18.97 14.24
N MET A 167 5.70 19.39 13.70
CA MET A 167 5.61 19.98 12.36
C MET A 167 6.07 21.44 12.37
N SER A 168 6.45 21.97 11.20
CA SER A 168 6.65 23.40 11.02
C SER A 168 6.28 23.84 9.60
N SER A 169 5.82 25.08 9.45
CA SER A 169 5.44 25.62 8.14
C SER A 169 6.58 25.58 7.12
N SER A 170 7.84 25.67 7.53
CA SER A 170 8.98 25.58 6.59
C SER A 170 9.19 24.16 6.05
N ARG A 171 8.91 23.13 6.87
CA ARG A 171 9.04 21.73 6.47
C ARG A 171 7.89 21.31 5.57
N ILE A 172 6.66 21.73 5.90
CA ILE A 172 5.51 21.55 5.02
C ILE A 172 5.77 22.25 3.68
N ARG A 173 6.13 23.55 3.70
CA ARG A 173 6.36 24.31 2.47
C ARG A 173 7.44 23.70 1.58
N ARG A 174 8.59 23.27 2.12
CA ARG A 174 9.63 22.67 1.29
C ARG A 174 9.22 21.28 0.75
N PHE A 175 8.39 20.54 1.48
CA PHE A 175 7.80 19.30 0.97
C PHE A 175 6.87 19.61 -0.20
N GLU A 176 5.95 20.56 -0.01
CA GLU A 176 4.98 20.95 -1.02
C GLU A 176 5.60 21.59 -2.27
N THR A 177 6.75 22.25 -2.14
CA THR A 177 7.53 22.72 -3.30
C THR A 177 7.98 21.55 -4.19
N GLU A 178 8.28 20.38 -3.61
CA GLU A 178 8.85 19.26 -4.34
C GLU A 178 7.80 18.23 -4.79
N PHE A 179 6.74 18.05 -4.01
CA PHE A 179 5.72 17.01 -4.19
C PHE A 179 4.29 17.55 -4.35
N GLY A 180 4.12 18.88 -4.35
CA GLY A 180 2.83 19.57 -4.44
C GLY A 180 2.09 19.70 -3.10
N GLU A 181 0.95 20.40 -3.08
CA GLU A 181 0.12 20.63 -1.88
C GLU A 181 -0.20 19.34 -1.12
N SER A 182 0.04 19.31 0.20
CA SER A 182 -0.14 18.09 1.00
C SER A 182 -1.59 17.74 1.30
N ASN A 183 -2.51 18.68 1.08
CA ASN A 183 -3.96 18.45 1.13
C ASN A 183 -4.55 18.86 -0.22
N ARG A 184 -5.00 17.92 -1.04
CA ARG A 184 -5.50 18.22 -2.40
C ARG A 184 -6.48 17.19 -2.94
N LEU A 185 -7.35 17.66 -3.83
CA LEU A 185 -8.20 16.84 -4.70
C LEU A 185 -7.54 16.75 -6.08
N PHE A 186 -7.45 15.55 -6.64
CA PHE A 186 -7.02 15.32 -8.01
C PHE A 186 -7.79 14.15 -8.63
N PHE A 187 -7.66 13.98 -9.95
CA PHE A 187 -8.39 12.96 -10.70
C PHE A 187 -7.46 12.12 -11.56
N VAL A 188 -7.76 10.84 -11.67
CA VAL A 188 -7.16 9.89 -12.62
C VAL A 188 -8.29 9.07 -13.21
N LYS A 189 -8.49 9.08 -14.55
CA LYS A 189 -9.62 8.41 -15.23
C LYS A 189 -10.97 8.66 -14.55
N ASP A 190 -11.26 9.94 -14.29
CA ASP A 190 -12.48 10.42 -13.60
C ASP A 190 -12.72 9.81 -12.19
N GLN A 191 -11.71 9.16 -11.59
CA GLN A 191 -11.73 8.78 -10.18
C GLN A 191 -11.23 9.95 -9.34
N PRO A 192 -12.04 10.52 -8.43
CA PRO A 192 -11.55 11.49 -7.47
C PRO A 192 -10.62 10.82 -6.43
N PHE A 193 -9.49 11.46 -6.18
CA PHE A 193 -8.56 11.15 -5.11
C PHE A 193 -8.41 12.33 -4.17
N VAL A 194 -8.54 12.08 -2.88
CA VAL A 194 -8.29 13.08 -1.84
C VAL A 194 -7.02 12.69 -1.10
N MET A 195 -5.97 13.50 -1.24
CA MET A 195 -4.72 13.34 -0.50
C MET A 195 -4.73 14.27 0.69
N LEU A 196 -4.38 13.77 1.88
CA LEU A 196 -4.34 14.54 3.12
C LEU A 196 -3.00 14.43 3.85
N ASN A 197 -2.62 15.53 4.49
CA ASN A 197 -1.59 15.56 5.51
C ASN A 197 -2.21 15.07 6.83
N SER A 198 -2.14 13.76 7.09
CA SER A 198 -2.74 13.16 8.28
C SER A 198 -2.17 13.69 9.59
N MET A 199 -0.91 14.16 9.60
CA MET A 199 -0.31 14.79 10.78
C MET A 199 -0.96 16.14 11.15
N ALA A 200 -1.77 16.71 10.25
CA ALA A 200 -2.46 17.99 10.40
C ALA A 200 -3.98 17.86 10.68
N PHE A 201 -4.48 16.67 10.99
CA PHE A 201 -5.87 16.45 11.41
C PHE A 201 -5.92 15.96 12.86
N GLU A 202 -5.66 16.88 13.80
CA GLU A 202 -5.61 16.58 15.24
C GLU A 202 -6.02 17.79 16.09
N ASP A 203 -6.35 17.53 17.35
CA ASP A 203 -6.64 18.55 18.36
C ASP A 203 -5.39 19.40 18.68
N GLU A 204 -5.60 20.69 18.96
CA GLU A 204 -4.56 21.64 19.43
C GLU A 204 -3.37 21.89 18.49
N CYS A 205 -3.57 21.88 17.16
CA CYS A 205 -2.47 22.11 16.23
C CYS A 205 -2.56 23.44 15.45
N HIS A 206 -1.45 24.18 15.48
CA HIS A 206 -1.32 25.52 14.88
C HIS A 206 -1.39 25.54 13.33
N LEU A 207 -1.21 24.39 12.68
CA LEU A 207 -1.27 24.24 11.22
C LEU A 207 -2.56 23.53 10.76
N CYS A 208 -3.37 23.04 11.70
CA CYS A 208 -4.54 22.22 11.42
C CYS A 208 -5.69 23.04 10.83
N GLN A 209 -5.80 24.33 11.19
CA GLN A 209 -6.80 25.20 10.58
C GLN A 209 -6.62 25.29 9.06
N SER A 210 -5.36 25.35 8.56
CA SER A 210 -5.12 25.40 7.12
C SER A 210 -5.47 24.08 6.42
N ALA A 211 -5.29 22.95 7.10
CA ALA A 211 -5.69 21.65 6.59
C ALA A 211 -7.22 21.52 6.56
N GLU A 212 -7.90 21.97 7.62
CA GLU A 212 -9.35 21.99 7.72
C GLU A 212 -9.99 22.91 6.67
N ASP A 213 -9.47 24.13 6.50
CA ASP A 213 -9.96 25.06 5.47
C ASP A 213 -9.86 24.44 4.07
N LYS A 214 -8.77 23.71 3.80
CA LYS A 214 -8.56 23.00 2.53
C LYS A 214 -9.48 21.79 2.39
N LEU A 215 -9.71 21.02 3.46
CA LEU A 215 -10.69 19.93 3.47
C LEU A 215 -12.09 20.47 3.13
N GLN A 216 -12.52 21.56 3.76
CA GLN A 216 -13.80 22.18 3.47
C GLN A 216 -13.90 22.67 2.02
N GLN A 217 -12.80 23.17 1.45
CA GLN A 217 -12.73 23.52 0.02
C GLN A 217 -12.92 22.27 -0.86
N ILE A 218 -12.24 21.17 -0.55
CA ILE A 218 -12.35 19.90 -1.28
C ILE A 218 -13.77 19.34 -1.21
N VAL A 219 -14.38 19.33 -0.02
CA VAL A 219 -15.78 18.89 0.18
C VAL A 219 -16.74 19.71 -0.67
N ARG A 220 -16.55 21.04 -0.76
CA ARG A 220 -17.36 21.87 -1.65
C ARG A 220 -17.14 21.50 -3.12
N GLN A 221 -15.89 21.31 -3.54
CA GLN A 221 -15.57 20.90 -4.92
C GLN A 221 -16.23 19.57 -5.28
N LEU A 222 -16.18 18.57 -4.40
CA LEU A 222 -16.83 17.27 -4.56
C LEU A 222 -18.36 17.40 -4.67
N LYS A 223 -18.97 18.34 -3.94
CA LYS A 223 -20.43 18.60 -4.01
C LYS A 223 -20.87 19.44 -5.21
N THR A 224 -20.02 20.34 -5.70
CA THR A 224 -20.40 21.32 -6.74
C THR A 224 -19.98 20.96 -8.15
N GLY A 225 -19.03 20.04 -8.32
CA GLY A 225 -18.54 19.76 -9.68
C GLY A 225 -19.59 19.01 -10.49
N GLU A 226 -19.66 19.42 -11.75
CA GLU A 226 -20.65 19.11 -12.77
C GLU A 226 -21.12 17.65 -12.70
N ALA A 227 -22.45 17.49 -12.69
CA ALA A 227 -23.23 16.28 -12.39
C ALA A 227 -22.86 14.97 -13.13
N ASP A 228 -21.90 15.00 -14.06
CA ASP A 228 -21.38 13.84 -14.78
C ASP A 228 -20.00 13.33 -14.32
N ARG A 229 -19.15 14.16 -13.66
CA ARG A 229 -17.77 13.78 -13.29
C ARG A 229 -17.58 13.37 -11.83
N LEU A 230 -18.53 13.68 -10.96
CA LEU A 230 -18.38 13.56 -9.50
C LEU A 230 -19.38 12.62 -8.81
N GLN A 231 -20.11 11.82 -9.58
CA GLN A 231 -20.99 10.79 -8.99
C GLN A 231 -20.21 9.68 -8.25
N ARG A 232 -18.87 9.73 -8.24
CA ARG A 232 -18.01 8.74 -7.59
C ARG A 232 -17.49 9.25 -6.26
N ARG A 233 -17.60 8.39 -5.24
CA ARG A 233 -16.96 8.60 -3.93
C ARG A 233 -15.42 8.62 -4.10
N PRO A 234 -14.70 9.49 -3.36
CA PRO A 234 -13.26 9.62 -3.50
C PRO A 234 -12.51 8.42 -2.92
N ILE A 235 -11.32 8.15 -3.48
CA ILE A 235 -10.30 7.32 -2.82
C ILE A 235 -9.47 8.25 -1.93
N LEU A 236 -9.39 7.94 -0.64
CA LEU A 236 -8.65 8.72 0.34
C LEU A 236 -7.21 8.19 0.46
N LEU A 237 -6.23 9.08 0.34
CA LEU A 237 -4.82 8.80 0.55
C LEU A 237 -4.36 9.50 1.82
N SER A 238 -3.89 8.70 2.78
CA SER A 238 -3.36 9.13 4.06
C SER A 238 -2.02 8.45 4.31
N HIS A 239 -1.15 9.04 5.11
CA HIS A 239 0.05 8.31 5.57
C HIS A 239 -0.28 7.53 6.85
N PHE A 240 -0.83 8.18 7.87
CA PHE A 240 -1.29 7.50 9.07
C PHE A 240 -2.60 6.74 8.75
N PRO A 241 -2.72 5.48 9.19
CA PRO A 241 -3.99 4.79 9.14
C PRO A 241 -5.07 5.53 9.93
N LEU A 242 -6.32 5.40 9.50
CA LEU A 242 -7.41 5.96 10.28
C LEU A 242 -7.61 5.15 11.56
N PHE A 243 -8.39 5.71 12.49
CA PHE A 243 -8.53 5.16 13.82
C PHE A 243 -9.05 3.72 13.79
N ARG A 244 -8.24 2.81 14.34
CA ARG A 244 -8.64 1.46 14.74
C ARG A 244 -7.93 1.10 16.04
N ARG A 245 -8.62 0.39 16.94
CA ARG A 245 -8.11 0.13 18.30
C ARG A 245 -6.86 -0.75 18.30
N ASN A 246 -6.82 -1.76 17.45
CA ASN A 246 -5.77 -2.76 17.34
C ASN A 246 -5.87 -3.41 15.94
N GLN A 247 -5.10 -4.47 15.72
CA GLN A 247 -5.03 -5.23 14.47
C GLN A 247 -5.97 -6.46 14.46
N GLU A 248 -6.78 -6.64 15.51
CA GLU A 248 -7.60 -7.84 15.71
C GLU A 248 -8.64 -8.06 14.61
N PHE A 249 -9.07 -6.97 13.96
CA PHE A 249 -10.06 -6.98 12.88
C PHE A 249 -9.44 -6.71 11.51
N CYS A 250 -8.13 -6.89 11.36
CA CYS A 250 -7.51 -6.93 10.02
C CYS A 250 -7.88 -8.27 9.37
N SER A 251 -8.63 -8.26 8.26
CA SER A 251 -8.98 -9.48 7.53
C SER A 251 -7.78 -10.10 6.82
N GLU A 252 -6.84 -9.25 6.39
CA GLU A 252 -5.50 -9.64 5.95
C GLU A 252 -4.48 -8.94 6.84
N LEU A 253 -3.52 -9.68 7.41
CA LEU A 253 -2.49 -9.12 8.30
C LEU A 253 -1.14 -9.81 8.07
N ASP A 254 -0.09 -9.04 7.74
CA ASP A 254 1.24 -9.58 7.38
C ASP A 254 2.33 -9.33 8.44
N ILE A 255 2.00 -9.39 9.72
CA ILE A 255 2.98 -9.05 10.76
C ILE A 255 3.97 -10.20 10.94
N THR A 256 5.26 -9.94 10.65
CA THR A 256 6.33 -10.91 10.88
C THR A 256 6.59 -11.10 12.37
N HIS A 257 6.98 -12.31 12.77
CA HIS A 257 7.41 -12.61 14.15
C HIS A 257 8.52 -11.67 14.64
N GLU A 258 9.40 -11.20 13.75
CA GLU A 258 10.43 -10.21 14.10
C GLU A 258 9.83 -8.85 14.48
N LEU A 259 8.81 -8.39 13.75
CA LEU A 259 8.10 -7.15 14.05
C LEU A 259 7.29 -7.30 15.35
N VAL A 260 6.62 -8.43 15.55
CA VAL A 260 5.96 -8.77 16.82
C VAL A 260 6.93 -8.67 17.99
N GLN A 261 8.11 -9.28 17.86
CA GLN A 261 9.12 -9.26 18.90
C GLN A 261 9.57 -7.82 19.20
N LYS A 262 9.91 -7.04 18.16
CA LYS A 262 10.29 -5.61 18.32
C LYS A 262 9.22 -4.77 19.01
N LEU A 263 7.94 -5.00 18.68
CA LEU A 263 6.82 -4.31 19.30
C LEU A 263 6.65 -4.74 20.77
N SER A 264 6.70 -6.05 21.05
CA SER A 264 6.58 -6.60 22.41
C SER A 264 7.71 -6.16 23.35
N GLU A 265 8.93 -5.99 22.83
CA GLU A 265 10.09 -5.51 23.58
C GLU A 265 9.96 -4.03 23.98
N PHE A 266 9.14 -3.25 23.28
CA PHE A 266 9.00 -1.81 23.53
C PHE A 266 7.88 -1.46 24.53
N GLU A 267 6.83 -2.28 24.63
CA GLU A 267 5.62 -1.95 25.40
C GLU A 267 5.24 -2.94 26.51
N GLY A 268 5.93 -4.08 26.64
CA GLY A 268 5.71 -5.01 27.75
C GLY A 268 4.36 -5.75 27.69
N ASP A 269 3.65 -5.66 26.56
CA ASP A 269 2.47 -6.47 26.29
C ASP A 269 2.89 -7.88 25.87
N GLU A 270 2.53 -8.87 26.69
CA GLU A 270 2.78 -10.27 26.37
C GLU A 270 1.96 -10.70 25.14
N LEU A 271 2.65 -11.34 24.20
CA LEU A 271 2.06 -12.25 23.21
C LEU A 271 1.19 -13.29 23.93
N GLN A 272 -0.11 -13.06 24.00
CA GLN A 272 -1.06 -14.03 24.52
C GLN A 272 -1.83 -14.64 23.34
N ASP A 273 -1.69 -15.96 23.17
CA ASP A 273 -2.39 -16.79 22.18
C ASP A 273 -2.19 -16.40 20.70
N GLY A 274 -1.02 -15.86 20.33
CA GLY A 274 -0.66 -15.60 18.92
C GLY A 274 -1.40 -14.43 18.27
N VAL A 275 -2.23 -13.69 19.02
CA VAL A 275 -2.90 -12.49 18.56
C VAL A 275 -2.14 -11.26 19.06
N LEU A 276 -1.67 -10.44 18.13
CA LEU A 276 -1.09 -9.13 18.42
C LEU A 276 -2.18 -8.20 18.96
N ARG A 277 -2.26 -8.10 20.29
CA ARG A 277 -3.12 -7.14 20.98
C ARG A 277 -2.40 -5.83 21.28
N TYR A 278 -1.55 -5.37 20.38
CA TYR A 278 -1.03 -4.02 20.50
C TYR A 278 -2.17 -3.03 20.30
N SER A 279 -2.45 -2.23 21.34
CA SER A 279 -3.42 -1.15 21.19
C SER A 279 -2.73 -0.01 20.43
N ASN A 280 -3.25 0.33 19.26
CA ASN A 280 -2.77 1.49 18.52
C ASN A 280 -2.91 2.73 19.40
N ILE A 281 -1.84 3.51 19.45
CA ILE A 281 -1.79 4.78 20.15
C ILE A 281 -2.21 5.86 19.14
N PRO A 282 -3.34 6.56 19.39
CA PRO A 282 -3.72 7.72 18.59
C PRO A 282 -2.55 8.71 18.49
N HIS A 283 -2.43 9.36 17.33
CA HIS A 283 -1.39 10.34 17.00
C HIS A 283 0.02 9.77 16.81
N LYS A 284 0.23 8.48 17.09
CA LYS A 284 1.50 7.80 16.93
C LYS A 284 1.42 6.66 15.93
N ASP A 285 0.36 5.84 15.98
CA ASP A 285 0.18 4.66 15.13
C ASP A 285 -1.04 4.80 14.19
N VAL A 286 -2.01 5.62 14.59
CA VAL A 286 -3.24 5.93 13.84
C VAL A 286 -3.65 7.39 14.07
N VAL A 287 -4.46 7.95 13.17
CA VAL A 287 -5.16 9.23 13.38
C VAL A 287 -6.16 9.10 14.54
N SER A 288 -6.48 10.19 15.24
CA SER A 288 -7.51 10.18 16.29
C SER A 288 -8.88 9.71 15.82
N ARG A 289 -9.69 9.22 16.76
CA ARG A 289 -11.06 8.77 16.49
C ARG A 289 -11.93 9.91 16.00
N GLU A 290 -11.75 11.09 16.60
CA GLU A 290 -12.47 12.32 16.30
C GLU A 290 -12.17 12.77 14.87
N ALA A 291 -10.89 12.86 14.50
CA ALA A 291 -10.49 13.20 13.14
C ALA A 291 -10.93 12.13 12.13
N THR A 292 -10.85 10.84 12.48
CA THR A 292 -11.35 9.76 11.62
C THR A 292 -12.85 9.91 11.32
N ASN A 293 -13.66 10.12 12.37
CA ASN A 293 -15.10 10.34 12.22
C ASN A 293 -15.41 11.59 11.37
N HIS A 294 -14.66 12.67 11.59
CA HIS A 294 -14.78 13.90 10.82
C HIS A 294 -14.46 13.68 9.34
N LEU A 295 -13.34 13.03 9.02
CA LEU A 295 -12.94 12.72 7.64
C LEU A 295 -13.93 11.79 6.94
N MET A 296 -14.40 10.74 7.63
CA MET A 296 -15.41 9.82 7.09
C MET A 296 -16.73 10.54 6.79
N SER A 297 -17.18 11.40 7.71
CA SER A 297 -18.41 12.19 7.54
C SER A 297 -18.30 13.23 6.42
N ALA A 298 -17.15 13.90 6.33
CA ALA A 298 -16.92 14.97 5.37
C ALA A 298 -16.76 14.45 3.93
N LEU A 299 -16.04 13.34 3.75
CA LEU A 299 -15.64 12.85 2.43
C LEU A 299 -16.42 11.63 1.95
N ASN A 300 -16.96 10.84 2.87
CA ASN A 300 -17.58 9.54 2.58
C ASN A 300 -16.78 8.72 1.53
N PRO A 301 -15.50 8.39 1.79
CA PRO A 301 -14.62 7.80 0.77
C PRO A 301 -15.03 6.38 0.41
N ALA A 302 -14.81 5.97 -0.85
CA ALA A 302 -15.05 4.60 -1.31
C ALA A 302 -14.02 3.62 -0.74
N PHE A 303 -12.77 4.07 -0.64
CA PHE A 303 -11.63 3.26 -0.24
C PHE A 303 -10.56 4.16 0.38
N VAL A 304 -9.79 3.63 1.33
CA VAL A 304 -8.68 4.36 1.96
C VAL A 304 -7.37 3.58 1.75
N PHE A 305 -6.33 4.27 1.29
CA PHE A 305 -4.96 3.77 1.32
C PHE A 305 -4.16 4.50 2.40
N SER A 306 -3.49 3.73 3.26
CA SER A 306 -2.61 4.22 4.32
C SER A 306 -1.24 3.52 4.36
N GLY A 307 -0.26 4.05 5.10
CA GLY A 307 1.09 3.50 5.26
C GLY A 307 1.52 3.49 6.73
N HIS A 308 2.73 3.99 7.02
CA HIS A 308 3.28 4.30 8.36
C HIS A 308 3.64 3.11 9.25
N ASN A 309 2.77 2.11 9.30
CA ASN A 309 2.93 0.97 10.20
C ASN A 309 3.91 -0.10 9.67
N HIS A 310 4.34 0.03 8.41
CA HIS A 310 5.23 -0.90 7.72
C HIS A 310 4.71 -2.34 7.57
N TYR A 311 3.44 -2.60 7.85
CA TYR A 311 2.80 -3.89 7.65
C TYR A 311 1.46 -3.70 6.92
N HIS A 312 1.04 -4.73 6.21
CA HIS A 312 -0.22 -4.85 5.51
C HIS A 312 -1.35 -5.11 6.50
N CYS A 313 -2.43 -4.33 6.39
CA CYS A 313 -3.68 -4.59 7.08
C CYS A 313 -4.86 -4.13 6.22
N LEU A 314 -5.77 -5.04 5.89
CA LEU A 314 -7.10 -4.68 5.38
C LEU A 314 -8.06 -4.56 6.56
N TYR A 315 -8.54 -3.35 6.83
CA TYR A 315 -9.47 -3.05 7.92
C TYR A 315 -10.78 -2.52 7.36
N GLN A 316 -11.90 -3.01 7.88
CA GLN A 316 -13.22 -2.46 7.55
C GLN A 316 -13.69 -1.51 8.64
N HIS A 317 -13.92 -0.27 8.28
CA HIS A 317 -14.44 0.74 9.20
C HIS A 317 -15.92 0.49 9.55
N PRO A 318 -16.42 0.98 10.70
CA PRO A 318 -17.82 0.79 11.10
C PRO A 318 -18.87 1.30 10.10
N ASN A 319 -18.51 2.24 9.23
CA ASN A 319 -19.36 2.74 8.15
C ASN A 319 -19.26 1.91 6.85
N GLY A 320 -18.61 0.74 6.90
CA GLY A 320 -18.44 -0.17 5.78
C GLY A 320 -17.26 0.14 4.85
N VAL A 321 -16.57 1.27 5.05
CA VAL A 321 -15.46 1.69 4.18
C VAL A 321 -14.22 0.82 4.40
N PRO A 322 -13.68 0.17 3.37
CA PRO A 322 -12.41 -0.55 3.46
C PRO A 322 -11.22 0.41 3.50
N GLU A 323 -10.26 0.09 4.37
CA GLU A 323 -8.95 0.73 4.43
C GLU A 323 -7.85 -0.32 4.28
N LEU A 324 -6.94 -0.08 3.33
CA LEU A 324 -5.72 -0.85 3.15
C LEU A 324 -4.52 -0.06 3.65
N THR A 325 -3.97 -0.49 4.78
CA THR A 325 -2.63 -0.09 5.19
C THR A 325 -1.61 -0.90 4.38
N VAL A 326 -0.80 -0.23 3.57
CA VAL A 326 0.19 -0.83 2.69
C VAL A 326 1.50 -0.99 3.44
N SER A 327 2.07 -2.19 3.34
CA SER A 327 3.37 -2.53 3.93
C SER A 327 4.52 -1.73 3.28
N THR A 328 5.62 -1.62 3.99
CA THR A 328 6.79 -0.85 3.53
C THR A 328 7.39 -1.41 2.24
N PHE A 329 7.82 -0.51 1.36
CA PHE A 329 8.59 -0.81 0.16
C PHE A 329 10.10 -0.94 0.42
N SER A 330 10.55 -0.59 1.64
CA SER A 330 11.95 -0.50 1.99
C SER A 330 12.44 -1.72 2.75
N TRP A 331 13.51 -2.34 2.23
CA TRP A 331 14.20 -3.43 2.93
C TRP A 331 14.86 -3.00 4.25
N ARG A 332 14.87 -1.70 4.57
CA ARG A 332 15.38 -1.23 5.86
C ARG A 332 14.38 -1.46 6.99
N ASN A 333 13.10 -1.40 6.65
CA ASN A 333 11.99 -1.51 7.58
C ASN A 333 11.62 -2.99 7.75
N ARG A 334 11.70 -3.79 6.67
CA ARG A 334 11.38 -5.22 6.66
C ARG A 334 12.29 -6.05 5.76
N ALA A 335 12.45 -7.33 6.09
CA ALA A 335 13.21 -8.26 5.25
C ALA A 335 12.46 -8.66 3.96
N ASP A 336 11.15 -8.49 3.93
CA ASP A 336 10.16 -8.93 2.93
C ASP A 336 9.26 -7.76 2.47
N PRO A 337 9.83 -6.67 1.92
CA PRO A 337 9.03 -5.53 1.51
C PRO A 337 8.06 -5.90 0.39
N SER A 338 7.00 -5.12 0.25
CA SER A 338 5.96 -5.39 -0.74
C SER A 338 5.42 -4.10 -1.35
N PHE A 339 4.62 -4.26 -2.40
CA PHE A 339 3.83 -3.20 -3.01
C PHE A 339 2.43 -3.73 -3.30
N VAL A 340 1.50 -2.83 -3.59
CA VAL A 340 0.13 -3.17 -3.96
C VAL A 340 -0.14 -2.73 -5.39
N LEU A 341 -0.78 -3.61 -6.15
CA LEU A 341 -1.43 -3.28 -7.41
C LEU A 341 -2.92 -3.17 -7.12
N ALA A 342 -3.54 -2.07 -7.52
CA ALA A 342 -4.98 -1.86 -7.32
C ALA A 342 -5.66 -1.44 -8.61
N THR A 343 -6.92 -1.85 -8.77
CA THR A 343 -7.73 -1.48 -9.93
C THR A 343 -9.13 -1.15 -9.50
N ARG A 344 -9.70 -0.13 -10.15
CA ARG A 344 -11.14 0.12 -10.11
C ARG A 344 -11.71 -0.35 -11.43
N LYS A 345 -12.64 -1.28 -11.37
CA LYS A 345 -13.46 -1.68 -12.53
C LYS A 345 -14.76 -0.89 -12.58
N ARG A 346 -15.21 -0.58 -13.79
CA ARG A 346 -16.58 -0.12 -14.03
C ARG A 346 -17.43 -1.31 -14.43
N PHE A 347 -18.27 -1.81 -13.53
CA PHE A 347 -19.34 -2.72 -13.92
C PHE A 347 -20.40 -1.94 -14.67
N GLY A 348 -20.81 -2.45 -15.84
CA GLY A 348 -21.78 -1.81 -16.71
C GLY A 348 -23.10 -1.56 -16.00
N GLU A 349 -23.66 -0.39 -16.24
CA GLU A 349 -24.97 0.01 -15.72
C GLU A 349 -26.05 -0.77 -16.48
N HIS A 350 -26.66 -1.76 -15.84
CA HIS A 350 -27.87 -2.48 -16.28
C HIS A 350 -27.89 -2.94 -17.76
N ASP A 351 -27.15 -3.99 -18.09
CA ASP A 351 -27.57 -4.96 -19.12
C ASP A 351 -27.81 -6.31 -18.41
N ASP A 352 -29.07 -6.60 -18.15
CA ASP A 352 -29.60 -7.56 -17.16
C ASP A 352 -29.37 -9.07 -17.48
N ASP A 353 -28.37 -9.42 -18.31
CA ASP A 353 -28.24 -10.81 -18.80
C ASP A 353 -26.80 -11.40 -18.77
N GLY A 354 -25.80 -10.77 -18.11
CA GLY A 354 -24.43 -11.35 -18.10
C GLY A 354 -23.44 -10.99 -16.99
N ASP A 355 -23.70 -9.96 -16.17
CA ASP A 355 -22.66 -9.37 -15.29
C ASP A 355 -22.31 -10.24 -14.06
N GLY A 356 -23.23 -11.12 -13.63
CA GLY A 356 -22.98 -12.07 -12.53
C GLY A 356 -21.87 -13.07 -12.84
N ASP A 357 -21.77 -13.49 -14.11
CA ASP A 357 -20.75 -14.45 -14.55
C ASP A 357 -19.36 -13.81 -14.65
N GLU A 358 -19.27 -12.51 -14.99
CA GLU A 358 -18.00 -11.77 -15.01
C GLU A 358 -17.50 -11.43 -13.60
N ARG A 359 -18.37 -10.97 -12.70
CA ARG A 359 -18.02 -10.77 -11.27
C ARG A 359 -17.52 -12.07 -10.65
N GLU A 360 -18.23 -13.17 -10.85
CA GLU A 360 -17.81 -14.50 -10.38
C GLU A 360 -16.56 -15.01 -11.10
N ALA A 361 -16.35 -14.72 -12.40
CA ALA A 361 -15.14 -15.11 -13.12
C ALA A 361 -13.91 -14.32 -12.65
N TRP A 362 -14.06 -13.06 -12.26
CA TRP A 362 -12.99 -12.27 -11.66
C TRP A 362 -12.67 -12.71 -10.23
N ALA A 363 -13.69 -12.97 -9.40
CA ALA A 363 -13.53 -13.57 -8.09
C ALA A 363 -12.83 -14.94 -8.18
N ARG A 364 -13.19 -15.76 -9.18
CA ARG A 364 -12.52 -17.04 -9.48
C ARG A 364 -11.10 -16.86 -10.03
N ALA A 365 -10.84 -15.88 -10.89
CA ALA A 365 -9.49 -15.59 -11.39
C ALA A 365 -8.57 -15.07 -10.28
N THR A 366 -9.13 -14.50 -9.22
CA THR A 366 -8.42 -14.27 -7.96
C THR A 366 -8.31 -15.55 -7.13
N GLU A 367 -9.29 -16.45 -7.07
CA GLU A 367 -9.21 -17.66 -6.23
C GLU A 367 -8.35 -18.82 -6.79
N VAL A 368 -7.98 -18.84 -8.07
CA VAL A 368 -7.29 -19.99 -8.68
C VAL A 368 -5.76 -19.96 -8.48
N GLU A 369 -5.30 -20.58 -7.37
CA GLU A 369 -4.19 -21.56 -7.34
C GLU A 369 -4.42 -22.58 -6.19
N GLU A 370 -5.61 -23.18 -6.09
CA GLU A 370 -5.80 -24.41 -5.29
C GLU A 370 -6.28 -25.56 -6.18
N GLU A 371 -5.35 -26.30 -6.80
CA GLU A 371 -5.54 -27.74 -7.04
C GLU A 371 -4.21 -28.51 -6.92
N GLU A 372 -4.14 -29.30 -5.84
CA GLU A 372 -3.36 -30.53 -5.61
C GLU A 372 -1.83 -30.53 -5.81
N GLU A 373 -1.09 -30.03 -4.82
CA GLU A 373 0.10 -30.74 -4.32
C GLU A 373 0.13 -30.71 -2.79
N GLU A 374 0.06 -31.89 -2.15
CA GLU A 374 0.16 -32.05 -0.70
C GLU A 374 1.48 -31.43 -0.18
N GLY A 375 1.35 -30.31 0.54
CA GLY A 375 2.36 -29.82 1.47
C GLY A 375 3.06 -28.53 1.07
N HIS A 376 2.34 -27.40 1.07
CA HIS A 376 2.90 -26.09 1.42
C HIS A 376 1.76 -25.11 1.78
N GLU A 377 1.93 -24.36 2.85
CA GLU A 377 1.04 -23.27 3.30
C GLU A 377 1.09 -22.14 2.24
N GLN A 378 -0.04 -21.85 1.57
CA GLN A 378 -0.15 -20.83 0.52
C GLN A 378 -1.34 -19.90 0.78
N ASP A 379 -1.09 -18.60 0.66
CA ASP A 379 -2.03 -17.50 0.89
C ASP A 379 -3.04 -17.38 -0.26
N SER A 380 -4.33 -17.47 0.08
CA SER A 380 -5.48 -17.25 -0.80
C SER A 380 -5.77 -15.76 -1.02
N LEU A 381 -6.15 -15.38 -2.24
CA LEU A 381 -6.68 -14.06 -2.58
C LEU A 381 -8.09 -13.89 -1.97
N THR A 382 -8.38 -12.73 -1.34
CA THR A 382 -9.70 -12.48 -0.74
C THR A 382 -10.60 -11.61 -1.65
N PRO A 383 -11.74 -12.11 -2.13
CA PRO A 383 -12.78 -11.25 -2.67
C PRO A 383 -13.57 -10.60 -1.51
N VAL A 384 -13.74 -9.27 -1.55
CA VAL A 384 -14.72 -8.60 -0.70
C VAL A 384 -16.06 -8.62 -1.44
N THR A 385 -16.84 -9.69 -1.27
CA THR A 385 -18.24 -9.76 -1.73
C THR A 385 -19.15 -9.68 -0.52
N VAL A 386 -19.99 -8.63 -0.46
CA VAL A 386 -20.88 -8.34 0.65
C VAL A 386 -22.23 -9.03 0.42
N GLU A 387 -22.52 -10.11 1.16
CA GLU A 387 -23.89 -10.62 1.28
C GLU A 387 -24.62 -9.94 2.45
N PHE A 388 -25.77 -9.32 2.16
CA PHE A 388 -26.63 -8.74 3.19
C PHE A 388 -27.48 -9.82 3.87
N THR A 389 -27.36 -9.97 5.18
CA THR A 389 -28.44 -10.49 6.02
C THR A 389 -28.91 -9.39 6.95
N LEU A 390 -30.07 -8.79 6.65
CA LEU A 390 -30.78 -7.91 7.57
C LEU A 390 -31.33 -8.74 8.73
N GLY A 391 -30.52 -8.90 9.77
CA GLY A 391 -30.95 -9.38 11.09
C GLY A 391 -31.08 -8.21 12.05
N PHE A 392 -32.29 -7.68 12.21
CA PHE A 392 -32.60 -6.83 13.36
C PHE A 392 -32.60 -7.70 14.62
N THR A 393 -31.69 -7.43 15.55
CA THR A 393 -31.85 -7.83 16.95
C THR A 393 -31.54 -6.62 17.84
N GLU A 394 -32.60 -6.09 18.46
CA GLU A 394 -32.52 -5.20 19.61
C GLU A 394 -31.96 -5.98 20.81
N GLU A 395 -30.90 -5.47 21.44
CA GLU A 395 -30.47 -5.69 22.83
C GLU A 395 -29.16 -4.91 23.00
N GLU A 396 -28.82 -4.24 24.10
CA GLU A 396 -29.45 -3.98 25.38
C GLU A 396 -28.63 -2.82 25.98
N ALA A 397 -29.28 -1.78 26.49
CA ALA A 397 -28.59 -0.67 27.15
C ALA A 397 -28.19 -1.11 28.57
N ASP A 398 -26.93 -1.49 28.77
CA ASP A 398 -26.44 -1.85 30.09
C ASP A 398 -25.94 -0.62 30.87
N HIS A 399 -26.26 -0.69 32.16
CA HIS A 399 -26.35 0.36 33.14
C HIS A 399 -25.09 0.30 34.01
N ASP A 400 -24.26 1.34 34.06
CA ASP A 400 -23.33 1.48 35.19
C ASP A 400 -23.13 2.95 35.59
N ASP A 401 -23.98 3.38 36.52
CA ASP A 401 -23.80 4.57 37.33
C ASP A 401 -23.46 4.12 38.76
N ARG A 402 -22.22 4.33 39.19
CA ARG A 402 -21.83 4.36 40.61
C ARG A 402 -20.45 4.99 40.78
N GLN A 403 -20.43 6.25 41.21
CA GLN A 403 -19.84 6.72 42.48
C GLN A 403 -19.47 8.21 42.42
N ARG A 404 -20.32 9.08 42.96
CA ARG A 404 -19.89 10.28 43.71
C ARG A 404 -20.82 10.53 44.91
N PRO A 405 -20.30 11.00 46.06
CA PRO A 405 -21.08 11.10 47.29
C PRO A 405 -21.85 12.42 47.42
N ARG A 406 -22.99 12.31 48.12
CA ARG A 406 -23.89 13.39 48.58
C ARG A 406 -23.27 14.23 49.70
N GLU A 407 -23.61 15.52 49.70
CA GLU A 407 -24.00 16.43 50.81
C GLU A 407 -24.38 17.76 50.10
N GLN A 408 -25.38 18.59 50.44
CA GLN A 408 -26.26 18.74 51.60
C GLN A 408 -27.49 19.57 51.17
N ILE A 409 -28.49 19.53 52.04
CA ILE A 409 -29.88 20.04 51.99
C ILE A 409 -29.95 21.59 51.99
N GLY A 410 -30.99 22.14 51.36
CA GLY A 410 -31.50 23.50 51.62
C GLY A 410 -32.79 23.78 50.86
N ALA A 411 -33.91 23.87 51.59
CA ALA A 411 -35.28 24.05 51.10
C ALA A 411 -35.73 25.51 51.12
N ASP A 412 -36.71 25.85 50.27
CA ASP A 412 -37.79 26.84 50.50
C ASP A 412 -38.84 26.62 49.38
N GLU A 413 -40.04 26.09 49.66
CA GLU A 413 -41.28 26.80 50.05
C GLU A 413 -41.65 27.95 49.09
N THR A 414 -42.74 27.91 48.29
CA THR A 414 -44.12 28.11 48.78
C THR A 414 -45.17 28.10 47.64
N THR A 415 -46.36 27.55 47.95
CA THR A 415 -47.74 27.95 47.56
C THR A 415 -48.22 27.91 46.09
N LYS A 416 -49.22 27.05 45.76
CA LYS A 416 -50.70 27.29 45.68
C LYS A 416 -51.09 28.14 44.46
N GLU A 417 -52.18 27.96 43.71
CA GLU A 417 -53.44 27.19 43.78
C GLU A 417 -54.07 27.29 42.38
N GLN A 418 -54.62 26.17 41.87
CA GLN A 418 -55.97 26.03 41.26
C GLN A 418 -56.63 27.21 40.51
N HIS A 419 -57.11 27.02 39.27
CA HIS A 419 -58.50 26.56 38.94
C HIS A 419 -58.90 26.77 37.45
N GLY A 420 -59.74 25.84 36.94
CA GLY A 420 -60.73 25.99 35.85
C GLY A 420 -60.18 26.08 34.40
N GLY A 421 -60.52 25.25 33.43
CA GLY A 421 -61.75 24.48 33.20
C GLY A 421 -62.67 25.25 32.23
N GLY A 422 -62.71 24.85 30.95
CA GLY A 422 -63.63 25.41 29.95
C GLY A 422 -63.41 24.86 28.54
N GLU A 423 -64.08 23.75 28.20
CA GLU A 423 -64.29 23.27 26.84
C GLU A 423 -65.27 24.18 26.07
N ALA A 424 -65.00 24.43 24.79
CA ALA A 424 -66.04 24.72 23.80
C ALA A 424 -65.58 24.29 22.39
N ARG A 425 -66.32 23.35 21.79
CA ARG A 425 -66.30 22.93 20.38
C ARG A 425 -66.81 24.05 19.46
N GLY A 426 -66.26 24.15 18.25
CA GLY A 426 -66.86 24.94 17.17
C GLY A 426 -66.08 24.98 15.85
N GLU A 427 -66.49 24.10 14.94
CA GLU A 427 -66.59 24.27 13.48
C GLU A 427 -65.34 24.39 12.57
N GLU A 428 -65.25 23.35 11.75
CA GLU A 428 -64.50 23.11 10.52
C GLU A 428 -64.84 24.12 9.39
N LYS A 429 -63.81 24.78 8.82
CA LYS A 429 -63.85 25.36 7.46
C LYS A 429 -62.48 25.24 6.78
N ARG A 430 -62.42 24.50 5.67
CA ARG A 430 -61.29 24.43 4.71
C ARG A 430 -61.23 25.70 3.84
N PRO A 431 -60.03 26.17 3.44
CA PRO A 431 -59.83 26.89 2.19
C PRO A 431 -59.16 25.97 1.13
N PRO A 432 -59.31 26.28 -0.18
CA PRO A 432 -58.96 25.38 -1.28
C PRO A 432 -57.56 25.63 -1.85
N GLY A 433 -56.99 24.56 -2.41
CA GLY A 433 -56.09 24.58 -3.58
C GLY A 433 -54.68 25.12 -3.35
N GLN A 434 -53.76 24.24 -2.96
CA GLN A 434 -52.34 24.42 -3.23
C GLN A 434 -51.91 23.24 -4.10
N GLU A 435 -51.53 23.55 -5.34
CA GLU A 435 -50.98 22.60 -6.31
C GLU A 435 -49.78 21.91 -5.66
N ARG A 436 -49.76 20.57 -5.71
CA ARG A 436 -48.57 19.78 -5.38
C ARG A 436 -47.52 20.11 -6.43
N GLU A 437 -46.48 20.82 -6.04
CA GLU A 437 -45.18 20.61 -6.67
C GLU A 437 -44.78 19.18 -6.31
N GLU A 438 -44.82 18.30 -7.31
CA GLU A 438 -44.17 16.99 -7.23
C GLU A 438 -42.67 17.29 -7.10
N GLU A 439 -42.12 17.13 -5.89
CA GLU A 439 -40.68 16.92 -5.72
C GLU A 439 -40.33 15.66 -6.53
N GLU A 440 -39.76 15.86 -7.72
CA GLU A 440 -38.95 14.85 -8.37
C GLU A 440 -37.81 14.50 -7.40
N ASN A 441 -38.01 13.44 -6.61
CA ASN A 441 -36.91 12.66 -6.04
C ASN A 441 -36.15 12.07 -7.22
N GLY A 442 -35.23 12.84 -7.79
CA GLY A 442 -34.13 12.29 -8.54
C GLY A 442 -33.25 11.57 -7.55
N ASP A 443 -33.34 10.24 -7.51
CA ASP A 443 -32.39 9.41 -6.77
C ASP A 443 -30.99 9.75 -7.29
N GLU A 444 -30.17 10.36 -6.44
CA GLU A 444 -28.76 10.66 -6.73
C GLU A 444 -28.03 9.32 -6.86
N VAL A 445 -27.83 8.86 -8.11
CA VAL A 445 -27.11 7.62 -8.40
C VAL A 445 -25.63 7.87 -8.08
N VAL A 446 -25.22 7.49 -6.87
CA VAL A 446 -23.80 7.44 -6.50
C VAL A 446 -23.26 6.12 -7.02
N LEU A 447 -22.33 6.19 -7.98
CA LEU A 447 -21.65 5.01 -8.50
C LEU A 447 -20.77 4.41 -7.40
N GLU A 448 -21.09 3.20 -6.95
CA GLU A 448 -20.22 2.44 -6.05
C GLU A 448 -18.90 2.11 -6.75
N VAL A 449 -17.79 2.44 -6.10
CA VAL A 449 -16.44 2.20 -6.58
C VAL A 449 -15.93 0.96 -5.88
N GLU A 450 -15.92 -0.18 -6.59
CA GLU A 450 -15.25 -1.38 -6.12
C GLU A 450 -13.76 -1.30 -6.50
N VAL A 451 -12.90 -1.31 -5.48
CA VAL A 451 -11.44 -1.34 -5.64
C VAL A 451 -10.96 -2.76 -5.37
N TYR A 452 -10.40 -3.38 -6.39
CA TYR A 452 -9.72 -4.66 -6.30
C TYR A 452 -8.24 -4.42 -6.10
N TYR A 453 -7.56 -5.24 -5.31
CA TYR A 453 -6.13 -5.12 -5.14
C TYR A 453 -5.44 -6.45 -5.02
N LYS A 454 -4.12 -6.43 -5.25
CA LYS A 454 -3.22 -7.55 -5.02
C LYS A 454 -1.94 -7.04 -4.38
N ARG A 455 -1.57 -7.64 -3.25
CA ARG A 455 -0.25 -7.44 -2.64
C ARG A 455 0.78 -8.29 -3.36
N CYS A 456 1.90 -7.68 -3.70
CA CYS A 456 3.03 -8.32 -4.36
C CYS A 456 4.28 -8.23 -3.48
N GLU A 457 4.81 -9.37 -3.07
CA GLU A 457 6.06 -9.42 -2.31
C GLU A 457 7.28 -9.25 -3.19
N LEU A 458 8.25 -8.46 -2.72
CA LEU A 458 9.55 -8.33 -3.35
C LEU A 458 10.50 -9.42 -2.83
N PRO A 459 11.61 -9.69 -3.55
CA PRO A 459 12.58 -10.69 -3.10
C PRO A 459 13.08 -10.39 -1.69
N SER A 460 12.89 -11.31 -0.76
CA SER A 460 13.33 -11.10 0.62
C SER A 460 14.84 -10.90 0.71
N GLU A 461 15.31 -10.23 1.75
CA GLU A 461 16.74 -10.01 2.00
C GLU A 461 17.51 -11.34 2.03
N THR A 462 16.95 -12.35 2.68
CA THR A 462 17.51 -13.72 2.71
C THR A 462 17.63 -14.32 1.32
N THR A 463 16.61 -14.13 0.47
CA THR A 463 16.64 -14.57 -0.93
C THR A 463 17.79 -13.90 -1.68
N ILE A 464 17.87 -12.57 -1.59
CA ILE A 464 18.90 -11.78 -2.26
C ILE A 464 20.31 -12.20 -1.80
N ILE A 465 20.54 -12.28 -0.49
CA ILE A 465 21.82 -12.72 0.08
C ILE A 465 22.19 -14.13 -0.40
N SER A 466 21.21 -15.05 -0.42
CA SER A 466 21.45 -16.43 -0.86
C SER A 466 21.93 -16.50 -2.31
N VAL A 467 21.34 -15.71 -3.22
CA VAL A 467 21.80 -15.68 -4.62
C VAL A 467 23.19 -15.01 -4.75
N TYR A 468 23.50 -13.99 -3.95
CA TYR A 468 24.86 -13.44 -3.92
C TYR A 468 25.91 -14.44 -3.40
N VAL A 469 25.61 -15.15 -2.33
CA VAL A 469 26.50 -16.18 -1.78
C VAL A 469 26.73 -17.28 -2.82
N LEU A 470 25.67 -17.73 -3.49
CA LEU A 470 25.78 -18.70 -4.58
C LEU A 470 26.65 -18.15 -5.72
N SER A 471 26.44 -16.90 -6.13
CA SER A 471 27.25 -16.24 -7.16
C SER A 471 28.73 -16.16 -6.75
N ALA A 472 29.03 -15.78 -5.50
CA ALA A 472 30.40 -15.73 -4.98
C ALA A 472 31.06 -17.11 -4.96
N VAL A 473 30.35 -18.16 -4.56
CA VAL A 473 30.84 -19.54 -4.61
C VAL A 473 31.13 -19.97 -6.06
N LEU A 474 30.25 -19.62 -7.01
CA LEU A 474 30.46 -19.89 -8.44
C LEU A 474 31.68 -19.13 -8.97
N TRP A 475 31.90 -17.89 -8.57
CA TRP A 475 33.10 -17.10 -8.90
C TRP A 475 34.38 -17.72 -8.34
N LEU A 476 34.37 -18.15 -7.08
CA LEU A 476 35.52 -18.82 -6.46
C LEU A 476 35.84 -20.12 -7.18
N ALA A 477 34.85 -20.97 -7.43
CA ALA A 477 35.02 -22.22 -8.18
C ALA A 477 35.59 -21.96 -9.60
N THR A 478 35.14 -20.88 -10.23
CA THR A 478 35.61 -20.41 -11.53
C THR A 478 37.08 -20.02 -11.51
N LEU A 479 37.48 -19.18 -10.57
CA LEU A 479 38.88 -18.75 -10.41
C LEU A 479 39.80 -19.94 -10.15
N VAL A 480 39.38 -20.87 -9.30
CA VAL A 480 40.12 -22.10 -8.99
C VAL A 480 40.32 -22.96 -10.23
N SER A 481 39.25 -23.15 -11.03
CA SER A 481 39.28 -23.90 -12.28
C SER A 481 40.24 -23.26 -13.30
N LEU A 482 40.19 -21.93 -13.45
CA LEU A 482 41.08 -21.17 -14.34
C LEU A 482 42.54 -21.26 -13.89
N CYS A 483 42.82 -21.09 -12.59
CA CYS A 483 44.15 -21.23 -12.00
C CYS A 483 44.72 -22.65 -12.19
N CYS A 484 43.91 -23.69 -11.93
CA CYS A 484 44.32 -25.08 -12.14
C CYS A 484 44.60 -25.38 -13.62
N SER A 485 43.76 -24.85 -14.51
CA SER A 485 43.94 -24.92 -15.97
C SER A 485 45.24 -24.26 -16.41
N TYR A 486 45.52 -23.05 -15.93
CA TYR A 486 46.74 -22.31 -16.22
C TYR A 486 47.96 -23.07 -15.71
N ALA A 487 47.97 -23.49 -14.44
CA ALA A 487 49.06 -24.26 -13.84
C ALA A 487 49.32 -25.59 -14.55
N HIS A 488 48.26 -26.27 -15.02
CA HIS A 488 48.42 -27.48 -15.82
C HIS A 488 49.10 -27.20 -17.17
N LYS A 489 48.78 -26.07 -17.82
CA LYS A 489 49.38 -25.67 -19.10
C LYS A 489 50.82 -25.18 -18.95
N THR A 490 51.17 -24.53 -17.85
CA THR A 490 52.49 -23.88 -17.67
C THR A 490 53.49 -24.69 -16.85
N VAL A 491 53.06 -25.41 -15.82
CA VAL A 491 53.95 -26.08 -14.84
C VAL A 491 53.74 -27.61 -14.78
N GLY A 492 52.71 -28.13 -15.45
CA GLY A 492 52.43 -29.56 -15.55
C GLY A 492 51.58 -30.14 -14.41
N LYS A 493 51.22 -31.43 -14.54
CA LYS A 493 50.19 -32.10 -13.70
C LYS A 493 50.47 -32.11 -12.20
N ALA A 494 51.74 -32.16 -11.78
CA ALA A 494 52.11 -32.23 -10.37
C ALA A 494 51.85 -30.91 -9.61
N ALA A 495 52.08 -29.77 -10.28
CA ALA A 495 51.82 -28.44 -9.72
C ALA A 495 50.31 -28.15 -9.64
N SER A 496 49.54 -28.53 -10.68
CA SER A 496 48.07 -28.41 -10.68
C SER A 496 47.42 -29.20 -9.53
N ARG A 497 47.89 -30.41 -9.22
CA ARG A 497 47.38 -31.20 -8.07
C ARG A 497 47.74 -30.61 -6.71
N LYS A 498 48.88 -29.91 -6.58
CA LYS A 498 49.24 -29.21 -5.34
C LYS A 498 48.37 -27.98 -5.14
N MET A 499 48.06 -27.25 -6.21
CA MET A 499 47.20 -26.05 -6.16
C MET A 499 45.76 -26.40 -5.78
N LEU A 500 45.19 -27.48 -6.35
CA LEU A 500 43.84 -27.97 -6.04
C LEU A 500 43.68 -28.51 -4.60
N LYS A 501 44.78 -28.84 -3.92
CA LYS A 501 44.76 -29.24 -2.50
C LYS A 501 44.86 -28.05 -1.54
N LEU A 502 45.25 -26.89 -2.06
CA LEU A 502 45.56 -25.68 -1.29
C LEU A 502 44.39 -24.70 -1.30
N VAL A 503 43.64 -24.69 -2.41
CA VAL A 503 42.24 -24.27 -2.48
C VAL A 503 41.40 -25.33 -1.79
#